data_AF-A0A1I0QJ37-F1
#
_entry.id   AF-A0A1I0QJ37-F1
#
_cell.length_a   1.000
_cell.length_b   1.000
_cell.length_c   1.000
_cell.angle_alpha   90.00
_cell.angle_beta   90.00
_cell.angle_gamma   90.00
#
_symmetry.space_group_name_H-M   'P 1'
#
loop_
_entity.id
_entity.type
_entity.pdbx_description
1 polymer ?
#
loop_
_entity_poly.entity_id
_entity_poly.type
_entity_poly.pdbx_seq_one_letter_code
_entity_poly.pdbx_strand_id
1 'polypeptide(L)'
;MKTQHLKTSLLVVCVPLFIWSCKKDQQNSQEQQPQSNVNQARVREQLDSTITFWNGQAVVDIKLTGYRFINETINPELLRSTKEQLLNEDNLIPYFDGTDASSFTLRTISERNQELTTARQAGDEKAVDLRVKLGSALDTLVRLGQGLVELTWSSKGKQFTTTAVYNAQGLVYDNVLANMFLLKEDNSDSKDSNARTAYTSTVRNVTIKWLWGSTRGKVVIKHTILVENGKIVAHSGSTDAWMNVGSAAAKWARYKRTNTYSQISWGYGWATPTADFEIKASKDPVEFTVSLSGVGSKGRGSGIHLYYLN
;
A
#
# COMPACT_ATOMS: atom_id res chain seq x y z
N MET A 1 17.82 -40.02 -71.58
CA MET A 1 16.60 -39.58 -72.26
C MET A 1 16.02 -38.39 -71.49
N LYS A 2 15.92 -37.23 -72.16
CA LYS A 2 15.29 -35.95 -71.72
C LYS A 2 15.90 -35.36 -70.44
N THR A 3 16.97 -34.54 -70.44
CA THR A 3 17.23 -33.25 -71.12
C THR A 3 16.08 -32.23 -71.04
N GLN A 4 16.28 -31.19 -70.22
CA GLN A 4 15.98 -29.77 -70.49
C GLN A 4 16.64 -28.93 -69.36
N HIS A 5 17.84 -28.37 -69.60
CA HIS A 5 18.11 -27.02 -70.13
C HIS A 5 17.68 -25.91 -69.14
N LEU A 6 18.59 -25.30 -68.37
CA LEU A 6 19.66 -24.35 -68.75
C LEU A 6 19.12 -22.99 -69.23
N LYS A 7 19.24 -21.95 -68.38
CA LYS A 7 19.66 -20.57 -68.71
C LYS A 7 20.34 -20.00 -67.44
N THR A 8 21.67 -19.94 -67.27
CA THR A 8 22.69 -18.98 -67.80
C THR A 8 22.19 -17.52 -67.89
N SER A 9 22.91 -16.45 -67.52
CA SER A 9 24.23 -16.19 -66.90
C SER A 9 24.40 -14.67 -66.75
N LEU A 10 25.39 -14.25 -65.92
CA LEU A 10 26.29 -13.06 -65.90
C LEU A 10 26.29 -12.43 -64.48
N LEU A 11 27.32 -12.50 -63.63
CA LEU A 11 28.77 -12.25 -63.72
C LEU A 11 29.10 -10.79 -64.12
N VAL A 12 29.65 -10.01 -63.19
CA VAL A 12 30.97 -9.34 -63.30
C VAL A 12 31.45 -8.90 -61.91
N VAL A 13 32.66 -9.35 -61.59
CA VAL A 13 33.55 -8.89 -60.52
C VAL A 13 34.16 -7.54 -60.92
N CYS A 14 34.14 -6.55 -60.04
CA CYS A 14 35.07 -5.42 -60.08
C CYS A 14 35.45 -5.04 -58.64
N VAL A 15 36.62 -5.49 -58.20
CA VAL A 15 37.39 -4.88 -57.12
C VAL A 15 38.32 -3.86 -57.76
N PRO A 16 38.30 -2.60 -57.30
CA PRO A 16 39.50 -1.78 -57.29
C PRO A 16 39.93 -1.50 -55.84
N LEU A 17 41.20 -1.82 -55.57
CA LEU A 17 41.96 -1.34 -54.43
C LEU A 17 42.33 0.14 -54.61
N PHE A 18 42.65 0.76 -53.46
CA PHE A 18 43.18 2.11 -53.23
C PHE A 18 42.11 3.21 -53.30
N ILE A 19 42.01 4.18 -52.37
CA ILE A 19 43.07 4.93 -51.68
C ILE A 19 42.47 5.54 -50.39
N TRP A 20 43.30 5.68 -49.36
CA TRP A 20 43.02 6.49 -48.17
C TRP A 20 42.50 7.88 -48.52
N SER A 21 41.38 8.28 -47.91
CA SER A 21 41.08 9.68 -47.64
C SER A 21 40.28 9.77 -46.34
N CYS A 22 40.92 10.24 -45.28
CA CYS A 22 40.24 10.73 -44.08
C CYS A 22 39.27 11.85 -44.48
N LYS A 23 37.97 11.54 -44.50
CA LYS A 23 36.92 12.54 -44.30
C LYS A 23 36.34 12.33 -42.93
N LYS A 24 36.57 13.33 -42.08
CA LYS A 24 35.95 13.49 -40.77
C LYS A 24 34.52 13.97 -41.02
N ASP A 25 33.60 13.02 -41.25
CA ASP A 25 32.19 13.35 -41.32
C ASP A 25 31.59 13.32 -39.91
N GLN A 26 31.10 14.50 -39.51
CA GLN A 26 30.28 14.72 -38.34
C GLN A 26 28.90 14.06 -38.52
N GLN A 27 28.37 13.62 -37.38
CA GLN A 27 26.96 13.31 -37.09
C GLN A 27 26.37 12.06 -37.76
N ASN A 28 26.28 10.99 -36.95
CA ASN A 28 24.94 10.61 -36.50
C ASN A 28 25.05 10.04 -35.07
N SER A 29 24.94 10.92 -34.09
CA SER A 29 24.75 10.54 -32.70
C SER A 29 23.34 9.94 -32.61
N GLN A 30 23.23 8.62 -32.74
CA GLN A 30 22.06 7.93 -32.20
C GLN A 30 22.08 8.19 -30.70
N GLU A 31 21.10 8.98 -30.24
CA GLU A 31 20.76 9.10 -28.83
C GLU A 31 20.63 7.69 -28.26
N GLN A 32 21.62 7.29 -27.47
CA GLN A 32 21.47 6.15 -26.59
C GLN A 32 20.34 6.50 -25.63
N GLN A 33 19.16 5.93 -25.86
CA GLN A 33 18.13 5.90 -24.82
C GLN A 33 18.79 5.32 -23.56
N PRO A 34 18.68 6.01 -22.40
CA PRO A 34 19.35 5.55 -21.20
C PRO A 34 18.83 4.17 -20.87
N GLN A 35 19.74 3.19 -20.79
CA GLN A 35 19.43 1.83 -20.34
C GLN A 35 18.57 1.93 -19.08
N SER A 36 17.31 1.52 -19.18
CA SER A 36 16.44 1.52 -18.02
C SER A 36 17.07 0.56 -17.01
N ASN A 37 17.47 1.11 -15.85
CA ASN A 37 17.82 0.29 -14.71
C ASN A 37 16.61 -0.61 -14.45
N VAL A 38 16.77 -1.94 -14.50
CA VAL A 38 15.66 -2.92 -14.39
C VAL A 38 14.81 -2.68 -13.14
N ASN A 39 15.41 -2.11 -12.09
CA ASN A 39 14.72 -1.72 -10.86
C ASN A 39 13.71 -0.56 -11.05
N GLN A 40 13.92 0.32 -12.05
CA GLN A 40 13.03 1.44 -12.34
C GLN A 40 11.81 1.03 -13.16
N ALA A 41 11.85 -0.06 -13.94
CA ALA A 41 10.75 -0.43 -14.83
C ALA A 41 9.44 -0.68 -14.07
N ARG A 42 9.51 -1.47 -12.99
CA ARG A 42 8.36 -1.74 -12.12
C ARG A 42 7.88 -0.49 -11.38
N VAL A 43 8.78 0.39 -10.98
CA VAL A 43 8.44 1.64 -10.30
C VAL A 43 7.74 2.59 -11.26
N ARG A 44 8.20 2.71 -12.51
CA ARG A 44 7.52 3.46 -13.57
C ARG A 44 6.11 2.96 -13.76
N GLU A 45 5.91 1.65 -13.90
CA GLU A 45 4.58 1.06 -14.04
C GLU A 45 3.65 1.44 -12.88
N GLN A 46 4.14 1.39 -11.63
CA GLN A 46 3.36 1.82 -10.45
C GLN A 46 3.00 3.31 -10.47
N LEU A 47 3.95 4.17 -10.81
CA LEU A 47 3.76 5.62 -10.83
C LEU A 47 2.89 6.04 -12.02
N ASP A 48 3.12 5.49 -13.21
CA ASP A 48 2.31 5.71 -14.41
C ASP A 48 0.87 5.23 -14.18
N SER A 49 0.67 4.05 -13.58
CA SER A 49 -0.65 3.57 -13.19
C SER A 49 -1.36 4.56 -12.25
N THR A 50 -0.62 5.14 -11.31
CA THR A 50 -1.15 6.16 -10.38
C THR A 50 -1.58 7.42 -11.12
N ILE A 51 -0.73 7.93 -12.02
CA ILE A 51 -0.97 9.14 -12.79
C ILE A 51 -2.18 8.95 -13.72
N THR A 52 -2.23 7.84 -14.46
CA THR A 52 -3.23 7.61 -15.52
C THR A 52 -4.57 7.14 -14.98
N PHE A 53 -4.60 6.26 -13.97
CA PHE A 53 -5.84 5.62 -13.54
C PHE A 53 -6.29 6.06 -12.15
N TRP A 54 -5.39 6.03 -11.17
CA TRP A 54 -5.78 6.18 -9.76
C TRP A 54 -6.12 7.61 -9.35
N ASN A 55 -5.51 8.62 -10.00
CA ASN A 55 -5.89 10.01 -9.80
C ASN A 55 -7.38 10.29 -10.05
N GLY A 56 -8.05 9.50 -10.91
CA GLY A 56 -9.49 9.62 -11.17
C GLY A 56 -10.38 8.95 -10.12
N GLN A 57 -9.80 8.12 -9.23
CA GLN A 57 -10.50 7.39 -8.18
C GLN A 57 -10.29 8.02 -6.78
N ALA A 58 -9.51 9.10 -6.69
CA ALA A 58 -9.22 9.77 -5.44
C ALA A 58 -10.50 10.41 -4.86
N VAL A 59 -10.85 10.05 -3.63
CA VAL A 59 -11.97 10.63 -2.88
C VAL A 59 -11.61 11.92 -2.15
N VAL A 60 -10.33 12.32 -2.23
CA VAL A 60 -9.76 13.53 -1.62
C VAL A 60 -8.93 14.28 -2.66
N ASP A 61 -8.75 15.59 -2.46
CA ASP A 61 -8.06 16.45 -3.42
C ASP A 61 -6.53 16.35 -3.33
N ILE A 62 -5.98 15.29 -3.92
CA ILE A 62 -4.55 15.09 -4.12
C ILE A 62 -4.29 14.21 -5.35
N LYS A 63 -3.32 14.59 -6.16
CA LYS A 63 -2.98 13.89 -7.41
C LYS A 63 -1.47 13.81 -7.58
N LEU A 64 -0.96 12.64 -7.97
CA LEU A 64 0.41 12.51 -8.45
C LEU A 64 0.42 13.00 -9.89
N THR A 65 1.21 14.03 -10.21
CA THR A 65 1.23 14.66 -11.53
C THR A 65 2.49 14.36 -12.33
N GLY A 66 3.54 13.87 -11.68
CA GLY A 66 4.79 13.49 -12.35
C GLY A 66 5.80 12.88 -11.41
N TYR A 67 6.93 12.44 -11.97
CA TYR A 67 8.05 11.92 -11.20
C TYR A 67 9.36 12.06 -11.98
N ARG A 68 10.48 12.05 -11.25
CA ARG A 68 11.84 12.09 -11.79
C ARG A 68 12.76 11.19 -10.98
N PHE A 69 13.36 10.20 -11.63
CA PHE A 69 14.36 9.35 -10.96
C PHE A 69 15.61 10.15 -10.63
N ILE A 70 16.13 9.94 -9.42
CA ILE A 70 17.43 10.41 -9.01
C ILE A 70 18.40 9.28 -9.35
N ASN A 71 19.40 9.57 -10.19
CA ASN A 71 20.37 8.59 -10.69
C ASN A 71 21.46 8.30 -9.65
N GLU A 72 21.02 7.98 -8.44
CA GLU A 72 21.86 7.63 -7.31
C GLU A 72 21.14 6.58 -6.46
N THR A 73 21.89 5.60 -5.97
CA THR A 73 21.38 4.62 -5.00
C THR A 73 21.92 4.95 -3.62
N ILE A 74 21.11 4.67 -2.60
CA ILE A 74 21.49 4.86 -1.21
C ILE A 74 22.74 4.04 -0.89
N ASN A 75 23.84 4.73 -0.66
CA ASN A 75 25.11 4.18 -0.20
C ASN A 75 25.32 4.54 1.28
N PRO A 76 26.39 4.06 1.95
CA PRO A 76 26.62 4.35 3.36
C PRO A 76 26.66 5.86 3.71
N GLU A 77 27.17 6.70 2.79
CA GLU A 77 27.26 8.16 2.98
C GLU A 77 25.88 8.82 2.91
N LEU A 78 25.02 8.34 2.00
CA LEU A 78 23.68 8.88 1.76
C LEU A 78 22.60 8.31 2.69
N LEU A 79 22.83 7.18 3.35
CA LEU A 79 21.79 6.52 4.15
C LEU A 79 21.25 7.44 5.24
N ARG A 80 22.15 8.12 5.96
CA ARG A 80 21.77 9.06 7.03
C ARG A 80 21.06 10.29 6.45
N SER A 81 21.64 10.93 5.43
CA SER A 81 21.05 12.14 4.83
C SER A 81 19.70 11.86 4.17
N THR A 82 19.51 10.67 3.58
CA THR A 82 18.22 10.24 3.03
C THR A 82 17.16 10.12 4.13
N LYS A 83 17.49 9.46 5.26
CA LYS A 83 16.57 9.35 6.39
C LYS A 83 16.25 10.73 6.98
N GLU A 84 17.23 11.61 7.12
CA GLU A 84 17.04 12.98 7.58
C GLU A 84 16.17 13.79 6.62
N GLN A 85 16.38 13.66 5.31
CA GLN A 85 15.55 14.30 4.28
C GLN A 85 14.11 13.79 4.37
N LEU A 86 13.87 12.49 4.55
CA LEU A 86 12.53 11.93 4.73
C LEU A 86 11.86 12.36 6.04
N LEU A 87 12.64 12.66 7.08
CA LEU A 87 12.15 13.19 8.36
C LEU A 87 12.18 14.71 8.46
N ASN A 88 12.46 15.42 7.37
CA ASN A 88 12.51 16.87 7.37
C ASN A 88 11.16 17.46 7.83
N GLU A 89 11.22 18.43 8.72
CA GLU A 89 10.05 19.02 9.37
C GLU A 89 9.04 19.64 8.39
N ASP A 90 9.49 20.08 7.21
CA ASP A 90 8.67 20.68 6.17
C ASP A 90 8.00 19.64 5.26
N ASN A 91 8.37 18.36 5.37
CA ASN A 91 7.74 17.32 4.57
C ASN A 91 6.26 17.18 4.91
N LEU A 92 5.44 17.09 3.87
CA LEU A 92 4.01 16.94 3.99
C LEU A 92 3.61 15.48 4.26
N ILE A 93 2.66 15.31 5.18
CA ILE A 93 2.01 14.05 5.49
C ILE A 93 0.50 14.23 5.35
N PRO A 94 -0.15 13.41 4.52
CA PRO A 94 -1.59 13.41 4.41
C PRO A 94 -2.21 12.73 5.63
N TYR A 95 -3.35 13.26 6.03
CA TYR A 95 -4.26 12.61 6.95
C TYR A 95 -5.65 12.56 6.33
N PHE A 96 -6.33 11.44 6.55
CA PHE A 96 -7.71 11.21 6.17
C PHE A 96 -8.28 10.20 7.15
N ASP A 97 -9.48 10.46 7.67
CA ASP A 97 -10.12 9.62 8.68
C ASP A 97 -10.69 8.30 8.13
N GLY A 98 -10.67 8.15 6.80
CA GLY A 98 -11.16 6.96 6.10
C GLY A 98 -12.61 7.06 5.62
N THR A 99 -13.35 8.10 5.99
CA THR A 99 -14.80 8.20 5.83
C THR A 99 -15.25 9.56 5.28
N ASP A 100 -14.83 10.66 5.88
CA ASP A 100 -15.24 12.01 5.48
C ASP A 100 -14.13 12.68 4.68
N ALA A 101 -14.36 12.91 3.38
CA ALA A 101 -13.40 13.57 2.50
C ALA A 101 -12.99 14.96 3.01
N SER A 102 -13.85 15.63 3.79
CA SER A 102 -13.55 16.93 4.39
C SER A 102 -12.46 16.85 5.48
N SER A 103 -12.25 15.66 6.07
CA SER A 103 -11.18 15.40 7.03
C SER A 103 -9.78 15.39 6.41
N PHE A 104 -9.70 15.38 5.06
CA PHE A 104 -8.43 15.34 4.38
C PHE A 104 -7.60 16.61 4.61
N THR A 105 -6.41 16.42 5.15
CA THR A 105 -5.44 17.49 5.38
C THR A 105 -4.06 17.07 4.94
N LEU A 106 -3.30 18.03 4.42
CA LEU A 106 -1.86 17.93 4.22
C LEU A 106 -1.21 18.86 5.24
N ARG A 107 -0.40 18.28 6.12
CA ARG A 107 0.29 18.99 7.19
C ARG A 107 1.76 18.66 7.14
N THR A 108 2.61 19.60 7.52
CA THR A 108 4.03 19.31 7.67
C THR A 108 4.26 18.36 8.86
N ILE A 109 5.41 17.69 8.89
CA ILE A 109 5.83 16.90 10.06
C ILE A 109 5.85 17.79 11.31
N SER A 110 6.31 19.04 11.18
CA SER A 110 6.33 20.00 12.28
C SER A 110 4.94 20.30 12.83
N GLU A 111 3.98 20.66 11.97
CA GLU A 111 2.60 20.95 12.36
C GLU A 111 1.97 19.76 13.09
N ARG A 112 2.17 18.54 12.57
CA ARG A 112 1.62 17.33 13.21
C ARG A 112 2.29 17.00 14.54
N ASN A 113 3.60 17.21 14.66
CA ASN A 113 4.30 17.06 15.92
C ASN A 113 3.77 18.03 16.97
N GLN A 114 3.45 19.27 16.58
CA GLN A 114 2.85 20.25 17.47
C GLN A 114 1.45 19.79 17.95
N GLU A 115 0.60 19.33 17.03
CA GLU A 115 -0.74 18.79 17.37
C GLU A 115 -0.63 17.62 18.38
N LEU A 116 0.30 16.69 18.15
CA LEU A 116 0.55 15.55 19.04
C LEU A 116 1.12 15.98 20.40
N THR A 117 1.95 17.02 20.41
CA THR A 117 2.49 17.59 21.66
C THR A 117 1.38 18.23 22.49
N THR A 118 0.50 19.01 21.86
CA THR A 118 -0.67 19.60 22.53
C THR A 118 -1.60 18.51 23.08
N ALA A 119 -1.87 17.46 22.31
CA ALA A 119 -2.69 16.33 22.77
C ALA A 119 -2.05 15.62 23.99
N ARG A 120 -0.73 15.42 23.98
CA ARG A 120 0.00 14.82 25.12
C ARG A 120 -0.09 15.70 26.37
N GLN A 121 0.08 17.02 26.22
CA GLN A 121 -0.06 17.97 27.32
C GLN A 121 -1.48 17.98 27.91
N ALA A 122 -2.49 17.66 27.08
CA ALA A 122 -3.88 17.47 27.50
C ALA A 122 -4.18 16.08 28.10
N GLY A 123 -3.17 15.21 28.26
CA GLY A 123 -3.30 13.90 28.90
C GLY A 123 -3.51 12.72 27.93
N ASP A 124 -3.39 12.91 26.62
CA ASP A 124 -3.42 11.79 25.67
C ASP A 124 -2.08 11.04 25.67
N GLU A 125 -1.99 9.99 26.49
CA GLU A 125 -0.82 9.10 26.57
C GLU A 125 -0.49 8.40 25.25
N LYS A 126 -1.42 8.35 24.29
CA LYS A 126 -1.22 7.71 22.98
C LYS A 126 -0.66 8.66 21.93
N ALA A 127 -0.54 9.96 22.25
CA ALA A 127 0.05 10.97 21.39
C ALA A 127 1.59 10.88 21.43
N VAL A 128 2.15 9.99 20.61
CA VAL A 128 3.60 9.78 20.46
C VAL A 128 4.17 10.73 19.42
N ASP A 129 5.43 11.15 19.60
CA ASP A 129 6.16 12.00 18.65
C ASP A 129 6.20 11.34 17.26
N LEU A 130 5.75 12.09 16.24
CA LEU A 130 5.64 11.61 14.86
C LEU A 130 7.02 11.32 14.28
N ARG A 131 8.02 12.15 14.58
CA ARG A 131 9.38 11.96 14.08
C ARG A 131 9.99 10.68 14.65
N VAL A 132 9.73 10.36 15.92
CA VAL A 132 10.15 9.09 16.53
C VAL A 132 9.47 7.89 15.85
N LYS A 133 8.15 7.97 15.63
CA LYS A 133 7.39 6.90 14.96
C LYS A 133 7.83 6.67 13.52
N LEU A 134 8.02 7.74 12.75
CA LEU A 134 8.50 7.65 11.37
C LEU A 134 9.95 7.17 11.32
N GLY A 135 10.82 7.69 12.19
CA GLY A 135 12.22 7.28 12.26
C GLY A 135 12.37 5.78 12.48
N SER A 136 11.60 5.23 13.42
CA SER A 136 11.58 3.77 13.68
C SER A 136 11.15 2.96 12.45
N ALA A 137 10.18 3.46 11.68
CA ALA A 137 9.76 2.82 10.42
C ALA A 137 10.86 2.91 9.35
N LEU A 138 11.47 4.08 9.18
CA LEU A 138 12.55 4.30 8.21
C LEU A 138 13.79 3.46 8.51
N ASP A 139 14.07 3.17 9.78
CA ASP A 139 15.17 2.28 10.17
C ASP A 139 15.01 0.85 9.65
N THR A 140 13.76 0.43 9.42
CA THR A 140 13.45 -0.91 8.87
C THR A 140 13.35 -0.89 7.35
N LEU A 141 12.76 0.17 6.80
CA LEU A 141 12.37 0.27 5.39
C LEU A 141 13.49 0.79 4.48
N VAL A 142 14.29 1.75 4.95
CA VAL A 142 15.35 2.40 4.15
C VAL A 142 16.67 1.66 4.34
N ARG A 143 17.19 1.14 3.23
CA ARG A 143 18.34 0.23 3.16
C ARG A 143 19.29 0.62 2.03
N LEU A 144 20.53 0.19 2.15
CA LEU A 144 21.54 0.35 1.11
C LEU A 144 21.10 -0.30 -0.22
N GLY A 145 21.53 0.27 -1.34
CA GLY A 145 21.23 -0.20 -2.69
C GLY A 145 19.83 0.13 -3.21
N GLN A 146 18.97 0.76 -2.39
CA GLN A 146 17.69 1.30 -2.83
C GLN A 146 17.89 2.57 -3.67
N GLY A 147 16.97 2.85 -4.58
CA GLY A 147 17.00 4.06 -5.39
C GLY A 147 16.07 5.15 -4.84
N LEU A 148 16.24 6.37 -5.34
CA LEU A 148 15.42 7.52 -5.00
C LEU A 148 14.67 8.06 -6.22
N VAL A 149 13.41 8.45 -6.03
CA VAL A 149 12.58 9.10 -7.05
C VAL A 149 11.89 10.31 -6.44
N GLU A 150 11.99 11.45 -7.10
CA GLU A 150 11.24 12.64 -6.76
C GLU A 150 9.84 12.52 -7.37
N LEU A 151 8.81 12.76 -6.56
CA LEU A 151 7.42 12.72 -6.95
C LEU A 151 6.85 14.13 -6.94
N THR A 152 6.11 14.49 -7.98
CA THR A 152 5.43 15.78 -8.09
C THR A 152 3.94 15.59 -7.84
N TRP A 153 3.40 16.38 -6.92
CA TRP A 153 2.03 16.30 -6.46
C TRP A 153 1.28 17.59 -6.77
N SER A 154 -0.04 17.50 -6.88
CA SER A 154 -0.95 18.63 -6.85
C SER A 154 -2.06 18.41 -5.84
N SER A 155 -2.36 19.44 -5.05
CA SER A 155 -3.50 19.48 -4.13
C SER A 155 -3.97 20.92 -4.00
N LYS A 156 -5.29 21.15 -4.08
CA LYS A 156 -5.95 22.47 -4.01
C LYS A 156 -5.32 23.51 -4.94
N GLY A 157 -4.92 23.08 -6.15
CA GLY A 157 -4.26 23.91 -7.15
C GLY A 157 -2.80 24.26 -6.87
N LYS A 158 -2.22 23.81 -5.75
CA LYS A 158 -0.80 23.99 -5.42
C LYS A 158 -0.01 22.75 -5.82
N GLN A 159 1.24 22.94 -6.22
CA GLN A 159 2.18 21.85 -6.47
C GLN A 159 3.23 21.76 -5.37
N PHE A 160 3.67 20.55 -5.07
CA PHE A 160 4.77 20.27 -4.16
C PHE A 160 5.46 18.97 -4.57
N THR A 161 6.67 18.75 -4.07
CA THR A 161 7.43 17.52 -4.34
C THR A 161 7.69 16.72 -3.06
N THR A 162 7.83 15.41 -3.23
CA THR A 162 8.30 14.52 -2.17
C THR A 162 9.37 13.58 -2.71
N THR A 163 10.15 12.97 -1.82
CA THR A 163 11.15 11.97 -2.20
C THR A 163 10.66 10.59 -1.77
N ALA A 164 10.59 9.66 -2.72
CA ALA A 164 10.26 8.28 -2.49
C ALA A 164 11.49 7.39 -2.62
N VAL A 165 11.55 6.38 -1.77
CA VAL A 165 12.53 5.29 -1.81
C VAL A 165 11.93 4.13 -2.56
N TYR A 166 12.71 3.47 -3.42
CA TYR A 166 12.28 2.29 -4.16
C TYR A 166 13.36 1.20 -4.23
N ASN A 167 12.93 -0.02 -4.56
CA ASN A 167 13.81 -1.15 -4.84
C ASN A 167 13.29 -1.93 -6.07
N ALA A 168 13.88 -3.09 -6.36
CA ALA A 168 13.47 -3.96 -7.47
C ALA A 168 12.01 -4.43 -7.38
N GLN A 169 11.41 -4.43 -6.19
CA GLN A 169 10.02 -4.83 -5.95
C GLN A 169 9.03 -3.66 -6.06
N GLY A 170 9.51 -2.42 -6.20
CA GLY A 170 8.69 -1.22 -6.36
C GLY A 170 8.97 -0.13 -5.33
N LEU A 171 8.00 0.76 -5.14
CA LEU A 171 8.03 1.81 -4.12
C LEU A 171 8.08 1.19 -2.72
N VAL A 172 8.99 1.71 -1.89
CA VAL A 172 9.24 1.26 -0.52
C VAL A 172 8.63 2.23 0.49
N TYR A 173 8.91 3.53 0.34
CA TYR A 173 8.44 4.56 1.27
C TYR A 173 8.40 5.94 0.61
N ASP A 174 7.38 6.73 0.97
CA ASP A 174 7.29 8.17 0.75
C ASP A 174 6.30 8.73 1.76
N ASN A 175 6.47 9.97 2.24
CA ASN A 175 5.60 10.53 3.27
C ASN A 175 4.14 10.69 2.81
N VAL A 176 3.87 10.86 1.51
CA VAL A 176 2.51 10.94 1.00
C VAL A 176 1.96 9.54 0.71
N LEU A 177 2.64 8.78 -0.15
CA LEU A 177 2.21 7.43 -0.55
C LEU A 177 2.09 6.48 0.63
N ALA A 178 3.02 6.52 1.59
CA ALA A 178 2.98 5.68 2.78
C ALA A 178 1.77 5.99 3.66
N ASN A 179 1.15 7.16 3.54
CA ASN A 179 -0.01 7.56 4.33
C ASN A 179 -1.33 7.47 3.54
N MET A 180 -1.27 7.14 2.25
CA MET A 180 -2.43 6.96 1.39
C MET A 180 -2.71 5.48 1.10
N PHE A 181 -3.99 5.14 0.93
CA PHE A 181 -4.46 3.77 0.74
C PHE A 181 -5.79 3.77 -0.01
N LEU A 182 -6.13 2.61 -0.59
CA LEU A 182 -7.47 2.31 -1.07
C LEU A 182 -8.04 1.19 -0.22
N LEU A 183 -9.28 1.36 0.24
CA LEU A 183 -10.00 0.33 0.96
C LEU A 183 -10.90 -0.42 -0.03
N LYS A 184 -10.76 -1.74 -0.11
CA LYS A 184 -11.76 -2.59 -0.74
C LYS A 184 -12.38 -3.48 0.33
N GLU A 185 -13.65 -3.23 0.63
CA GLU A 185 -14.45 -4.09 1.48
C GLU A 185 -15.25 -5.05 0.61
N ASP A 186 -14.96 -6.34 0.73
CA ASP A 186 -15.82 -7.37 0.15
C ASP A 186 -16.81 -7.80 1.24
N ASN A 187 -18.01 -7.22 1.20
CA ASN A 187 -19.13 -7.66 2.02
C ASN A 187 -19.73 -8.94 1.42
N SER A 188 -19.00 -10.04 1.53
CA SER A 188 -19.56 -11.36 1.30
C SER A 188 -20.33 -11.77 2.55
N ASP A 189 -21.56 -11.28 2.70
CA ASP A 189 -22.53 -12.04 3.49
C ASP A 189 -22.71 -13.35 2.73
N SER A 190 -22.03 -14.41 3.17
CA SER A 190 -22.29 -15.74 2.64
C SER A 190 -23.72 -16.06 3.04
N LYS A 191 -24.65 -15.84 2.11
CA LYS A 191 -26.06 -16.21 2.22
C LYS A 191 -26.12 -17.73 2.34
N ASP A 192 -26.15 -18.23 3.57
CA ASP A 192 -26.99 -19.37 3.87
C ASP A 192 -27.40 -19.36 5.35
N SER A 193 -28.41 -18.55 5.65
CA SER A 193 -29.04 -18.46 6.97
C SER A 193 -29.91 -19.68 7.31
N ASN A 194 -29.88 -20.74 6.49
CA ASN A 194 -30.78 -21.90 6.59
C ASN A 194 -30.06 -23.25 6.76
N ALA A 195 -28.74 -23.28 6.86
CA ALA A 195 -28.02 -24.54 6.87
C ALA A 195 -27.89 -25.12 8.29
N ARG A 196 -28.56 -26.24 8.58
CA ARG A 196 -28.30 -27.13 9.75
C ARG A 196 -26.97 -27.89 9.64
N THR A 197 -26.01 -27.31 8.94
CA THR A 197 -24.74 -27.95 8.60
C THR A 197 -23.60 -27.11 9.12
N ALA A 198 -22.48 -27.77 9.39
CA ALA A 198 -21.25 -27.09 9.71
C ALA A 198 -20.86 -26.13 8.57
N TYR A 199 -20.41 -24.93 8.90
CA TYR A 199 -19.88 -24.00 7.91
C TYR A 199 -18.84 -23.06 8.51
N THR A 200 -18.02 -22.50 7.64
CA THR A 200 -17.15 -21.36 7.94
C THR A 200 -17.53 -20.21 7.03
N SER A 201 -17.98 -19.10 7.61
CA SER A 201 -18.27 -17.87 6.87
C SER A 201 -17.18 -16.83 7.10
N THR A 202 -16.88 -16.07 6.05
CA THR A 202 -16.05 -14.87 6.16
C THR A 202 -16.97 -13.70 6.50
N VAL A 203 -16.94 -13.26 7.75
CA VAL A 203 -17.84 -12.21 8.26
C VAL A 203 -17.35 -10.81 7.93
N ARG A 204 -16.03 -10.65 7.77
CA ARG A 204 -15.41 -9.44 7.22
C ARG A 204 -14.16 -9.78 6.43
N ASN A 205 -13.98 -9.08 5.32
CA ASN A 205 -12.81 -9.14 4.48
C ASN A 205 -12.48 -7.76 3.94
N VAL A 206 -11.50 -7.12 4.58
CA VAL A 206 -11.00 -5.80 4.21
C VAL A 206 -9.64 -5.99 3.57
N THR A 207 -9.53 -5.58 2.31
CA THR A 207 -8.23 -5.50 1.63
C THR A 207 -7.78 -4.06 1.62
N ILE A 208 -6.64 -3.80 2.25
CA ILE A 208 -5.98 -2.50 2.27
C ILE A 208 -5.01 -2.52 1.09
N LYS A 209 -5.18 -1.61 0.13
CA LYS A 209 -4.34 -1.53 -1.05
C LYS A 209 -3.51 -0.25 -1.02
N TRP A 210 -2.34 -0.32 -1.64
CA TRP A 210 -1.62 0.87 -2.07
C TRP A 210 -2.45 1.63 -3.10
N LEU A 211 -2.18 2.92 -3.28
CA LEU A 211 -2.84 3.71 -4.33
C LEU A 211 -2.64 3.10 -5.71
N TRP A 212 -1.48 2.51 -5.98
CA TRP A 212 -1.17 1.80 -7.23
C TRP A 212 -1.74 0.36 -7.28
N GLY A 213 -2.77 0.08 -6.49
CA GLY A 213 -3.62 -1.11 -6.61
C GLY A 213 -3.07 -2.42 -6.02
N SER A 214 -1.78 -2.49 -5.68
CA SER A 214 -1.21 -3.68 -5.05
C SER A 214 -1.69 -3.83 -3.60
N THR A 215 -1.85 -5.07 -3.15
CA THR A 215 -2.28 -5.36 -1.77
C THR A 215 -1.20 -4.90 -0.79
N ARG A 216 -1.58 -3.99 0.11
CA ARG A 216 -0.73 -3.44 1.17
C ARG A 216 -0.93 -4.17 2.49
N GLY A 217 -2.15 -4.64 2.73
CA GLY A 217 -2.53 -5.35 3.95
C GLY A 217 -3.90 -5.99 3.81
N LYS A 218 -4.26 -6.77 4.83
CA LYS A 218 -5.54 -7.47 4.86
C LYS A 218 -6.03 -7.60 6.29
N VAL A 219 -7.34 -7.55 6.45
CA VAL A 219 -8.05 -7.98 7.66
C VAL A 219 -9.14 -8.95 7.25
N VAL A 220 -9.04 -10.19 7.73
CA VAL A 220 -10.03 -11.25 7.50
C VAL A 220 -10.53 -11.74 8.84
N ILE A 221 -11.85 -11.79 8.99
CA ILE A 221 -12.52 -12.33 10.16
C ILE A 221 -13.45 -13.44 9.68
N LYS A 222 -13.36 -14.60 10.31
CA LYS A 222 -14.19 -15.76 10.00
C LYS A 222 -14.95 -16.24 11.23
N HIS A 223 -16.13 -16.79 10.99
CA HIS A 223 -16.96 -17.50 11.95
C HIS A 223 -17.10 -18.95 11.51
N THR A 224 -16.73 -19.88 12.37
CA THR A 224 -16.87 -21.31 12.14
C THR A 224 -17.87 -21.88 13.12
N ILE A 225 -18.81 -22.67 12.61
CA ILE A 225 -19.84 -23.35 13.39
C ILE A 225 -19.87 -24.81 12.99
N LEU A 226 -19.93 -25.70 13.98
CA LEU A 226 -20.18 -27.12 13.82
C LEU A 226 -21.54 -27.45 14.40
N VAL A 227 -22.40 -28.06 13.58
CA VAL A 227 -23.73 -28.51 13.95
C VAL A 227 -23.80 -30.02 13.81
N GLU A 228 -24.23 -30.69 14.88
CA GLU A 228 -24.48 -32.13 14.91
C GLU A 228 -25.85 -32.37 15.53
N ASN A 229 -26.66 -33.23 14.91
CA ASN A 229 -27.98 -33.61 15.42
C ASN A 229 -28.88 -32.43 15.80
N GLY A 230 -28.82 -31.33 15.02
CA GLY A 230 -29.60 -30.11 15.28
C GLY A 230 -29.11 -29.30 16.49
N LYS A 231 -27.86 -29.46 16.93
CA LYS A 231 -27.25 -28.69 18.04
C LYS A 231 -25.91 -28.10 17.62
N ILE A 232 -25.59 -26.90 18.13
CA ILE A 232 -24.27 -26.28 17.91
C ILE A 232 -23.29 -26.89 18.91
N VAL A 233 -22.52 -27.88 18.43
CA VAL A 233 -21.53 -28.58 19.26
C VAL A 233 -20.22 -27.79 19.37
N ALA A 234 -19.82 -27.09 18.31
CA ALA A 234 -18.64 -26.23 18.34
C ALA A 234 -18.89 -24.89 17.65
N HIS A 235 -18.21 -23.86 18.15
CA HIS A 235 -18.14 -22.56 17.50
C HIS A 235 -16.76 -21.94 17.75
N SER A 236 -16.23 -21.28 16.74
CA SER A 236 -14.96 -20.57 16.83
C SER A 236 -14.93 -19.39 15.87
N GLY A 237 -14.02 -18.47 16.13
CA GLY A 237 -13.64 -17.42 15.20
C GLY A 237 -12.16 -17.54 14.86
N SER A 238 -11.79 -16.93 13.74
CA SER A 238 -10.39 -16.71 13.41
C SER A 238 -10.22 -15.32 12.81
N THR A 239 -9.10 -14.68 13.13
CA THR A 239 -8.73 -13.38 12.60
C THR A 239 -7.34 -13.48 11.98
N ASP A 240 -7.19 -12.92 10.79
CA ASP A 240 -5.90 -12.69 10.12
C ASP A 240 -5.82 -11.21 9.79
N ALA A 241 -4.82 -10.51 10.34
CA ALA A 241 -4.65 -9.08 10.16
C ALA A 241 -3.16 -8.75 9.99
N TRP A 242 -2.80 -8.15 8.85
CA TRP A 242 -1.41 -7.81 8.54
C TRP A 242 -1.31 -6.61 7.59
N MET A 243 -0.15 -5.94 7.59
CA MET A 243 0.24 -4.93 6.61
C MET A 243 1.74 -5.04 6.31
N ASN A 244 2.12 -4.76 5.05
CA ASN A 244 3.52 -4.67 4.63
C ASN A 244 4.21 -3.40 5.18
N VAL A 245 3.48 -2.29 5.19
CA VAL A 245 3.88 -1.00 5.79
C VAL A 245 2.65 -0.44 6.46
N GLY A 246 2.65 -0.37 7.79
CA GLY A 246 1.43 -0.14 8.56
C GLY A 246 1.41 -0.98 9.81
N SER A 247 0.33 -0.81 10.56
CA SER A 247 -0.06 -1.76 11.58
C SER A 247 -1.50 -2.18 11.26
N ALA A 248 -1.85 -3.45 11.49
CA ALA A 248 -3.24 -3.92 11.48
C ALA A 248 -3.47 -4.91 12.61
N ALA A 249 -4.65 -4.87 13.19
CA ALA A 249 -5.05 -5.79 14.25
C ALA A 249 -6.53 -6.12 14.13
N ALA A 250 -6.88 -7.35 14.50
CA ALA A 250 -8.26 -7.77 14.64
C ALA A 250 -8.40 -8.67 15.87
N LYS A 251 -9.57 -8.60 16.50
CA LYS A 251 -9.96 -9.51 17.56
C LYS A 251 -11.39 -9.97 17.34
N TRP A 252 -11.67 -11.12 17.92
CA TRP A 252 -13.01 -11.68 17.97
C TRP A 252 -13.28 -12.21 19.38
N ALA A 253 -14.55 -12.29 19.73
CA ALA A 253 -15.00 -12.91 20.95
C ALA A 253 -16.35 -13.59 20.69
N ARG A 254 -16.63 -14.60 21.51
CA ARG A 254 -17.63 -15.61 21.22
C ARG A 254 -18.72 -15.61 22.28
N TYR A 255 -19.95 -15.78 21.84
CA TYR A 255 -21.09 -16.05 22.71
C TYR A 255 -21.91 -17.20 22.12
N LYS A 256 -22.29 -18.19 22.93
CA LYS A 256 -23.02 -19.38 22.46
C LYS A 256 -24.22 -19.68 23.34
N ARG A 257 -25.35 -19.97 22.70
CA ARG A 257 -26.44 -20.74 23.28
C ARG A 257 -26.66 -22.01 22.46
N THR A 258 -26.23 -23.14 23.02
CA THR A 258 -26.08 -24.45 22.34
C THR A 258 -27.30 -24.90 21.50
N ASN A 259 -28.51 -24.55 21.92
CA ASN A 259 -29.75 -25.02 21.31
C ASN A 259 -30.51 -23.95 20.50
N THR A 260 -29.96 -22.75 20.36
CA THR A 260 -30.68 -21.63 19.70
C THR A 260 -29.80 -20.83 18.75
N TYR A 261 -28.64 -20.35 19.19
CA TYR A 261 -27.80 -19.53 18.31
C TYR A 261 -26.33 -19.49 18.74
N SER A 262 -25.45 -19.21 17.78
CA SER A 262 -24.04 -18.85 18.00
C SER A 262 -23.81 -17.43 17.52
N GLN A 263 -23.02 -16.70 18.30
CA GLN A 263 -22.63 -15.34 18.02
C GLN A 263 -21.11 -15.22 18.02
N ILE A 264 -20.58 -14.52 17.02
CA ILE A 264 -19.26 -13.93 17.06
C ILE A 264 -19.40 -12.42 17.04
N SER A 265 -18.80 -11.76 18.02
CA SER A 265 -18.55 -10.33 17.98
C SER A 265 -17.12 -10.12 17.51
N TRP A 266 -16.87 -9.05 16.76
CA TRP A 266 -15.55 -8.77 16.22
C TRP A 266 -15.24 -7.28 16.19
N GLY A 267 -13.96 -6.95 16.21
CA GLY A 267 -13.43 -5.61 16.05
C GLY A 267 -12.09 -5.64 15.33
N TYR A 268 -11.86 -4.69 14.44
CA TYR A 268 -10.58 -4.53 13.75
C TYR A 268 -10.20 -3.06 13.62
N GLY A 269 -8.89 -2.85 13.42
CA GLY A 269 -8.32 -1.56 13.08
C GLY A 269 -7.09 -1.74 12.20
N TRP A 270 -6.80 -0.74 11.39
CA TRP A 270 -5.56 -0.62 10.64
C TRP A 270 -5.15 0.85 10.58
N ALA A 271 -3.85 1.12 10.40
CA ALA A 271 -3.36 2.46 10.16
C ALA A 271 -2.02 2.46 9.44
N THR A 272 -1.68 3.62 8.91
CA THR A 272 -0.47 3.87 8.12
C THR A 272 0.35 5.02 8.73
N PRO A 273 1.68 5.06 8.56
CA PRO A 273 2.57 3.92 8.33
C PRO A 273 2.76 3.08 9.59
N THR A 274 2.38 3.57 10.77
CA THR A 274 2.41 2.82 12.04
C THR A 274 1.27 3.28 12.96
N ALA A 275 0.73 2.36 13.74
CA ALA A 275 -0.19 2.67 14.84
C ALA A 275 -0.08 1.67 16.00
N ASP A 276 -0.55 2.13 17.15
CA ASP A 276 -0.85 1.29 18.30
C ASP A 276 -2.36 1.03 18.34
N PHE A 277 -2.74 -0.24 18.53
CA PHE A 277 -4.13 -0.68 18.60
C PHE A 277 -4.51 -1.05 20.00
N GLU A 278 -5.68 -0.56 20.41
CA GLU A 278 -6.37 -1.10 21.56
C GLU A 278 -7.75 -1.57 21.14
N ILE A 279 -7.88 -2.89 20.98
CA ILE A 279 -9.15 -3.56 20.68
C ILE A 279 -9.62 -4.24 21.96
N LYS A 280 -10.65 -3.66 22.60
CA LYS A 280 -11.26 -4.16 23.83
C LYS A 280 -12.62 -4.77 23.53
N ALA A 281 -12.92 -5.87 24.21
CA ALA A 281 -14.25 -6.45 24.27
C ALA A 281 -14.88 -6.09 25.63
N SER A 282 -16.15 -5.68 25.64
CA SER A 282 -16.95 -5.60 26.87
C SER A 282 -17.21 -7.01 27.43
N LYS A 283 -17.68 -7.08 28.68
CA LYS A 283 -18.32 -8.28 29.21
C LYS A 283 -19.83 -8.17 28.97
N ASP A 284 -20.38 -9.24 28.38
CA ASP A 284 -21.77 -9.47 27.93
C ASP A 284 -22.79 -8.31 27.99
N PRO A 285 -23.45 -7.95 26.86
CA PRO A 285 -23.20 -8.45 25.51
C PRO A 285 -21.83 -7.98 25.00
N VAL A 286 -21.09 -8.88 24.34
CA VAL A 286 -19.74 -8.60 23.84
C VAL A 286 -19.80 -7.58 22.70
N GLU A 287 -19.40 -6.35 23.01
CA GLU A 287 -19.22 -5.25 22.09
C GLU A 287 -17.73 -4.93 22.00
N PHE A 288 -17.27 -4.57 20.80
CA PHE A 288 -15.88 -4.19 20.59
C PHE A 288 -15.72 -2.68 20.52
N THR A 289 -14.88 -2.13 21.39
CA THR A 289 -14.35 -0.77 21.27
C THR A 289 -12.97 -0.84 20.64
N VAL A 290 -12.80 -0.14 19.52
CA VAL A 290 -11.51 -0.04 18.82
C VAL A 290 -10.99 1.38 18.97
N SER A 291 -9.91 1.53 19.73
CA SER A 291 -9.16 2.79 19.84
C SER A 291 -7.86 2.70 19.04
N LEU A 292 -7.56 3.78 18.32
CA LEU A 292 -6.45 3.87 17.38
C LEU A 292 -5.58 5.07 17.70
N SER A 293 -4.27 4.88 17.85
CA SER A 293 -3.29 5.97 17.76
C SER A 293 -2.38 5.72 16.56
N GLY A 294 -2.55 6.54 15.52
CA GLY A 294 -1.83 6.41 14.25
C GLY A 294 -1.61 7.78 13.68
N VAL A 295 -0.46 7.95 13.04
CA VAL A 295 0.02 9.23 12.55
C VAL A 295 -0.48 9.57 11.15
N GLY A 296 -0.72 8.54 10.34
CA GLY A 296 -1.35 8.66 9.03
C GLY A 296 -2.80 8.25 9.02
N SER A 297 -3.28 7.95 7.81
CA SER A 297 -4.63 7.45 7.63
C SER A 297 -4.87 6.12 8.31
N LYS A 298 -6.11 5.95 8.75
CA LYS A 298 -6.56 4.84 9.59
C LYS A 298 -7.97 4.42 9.24
N GLY A 299 -8.34 3.21 9.65
CA GLY A 299 -9.70 2.70 9.53
C GLY A 299 -9.98 1.67 10.62
N ARG A 300 -11.25 1.56 11.02
CA ARG A 300 -11.71 0.60 12.02
C ARG A 300 -13.13 0.17 11.74
N GLY A 301 -13.49 -0.98 12.28
CA GLY A 301 -14.86 -1.45 12.30
C GLY A 301 -15.07 -2.43 13.45
N SER A 302 -16.33 -2.55 13.86
CA SER A 302 -16.77 -3.61 14.76
C SER A 302 -18.15 -4.09 14.32
N GLY A 303 -18.52 -5.27 14.79
CA GLY A 303 -19.84 -5.82 14.47
C GLY A 303 -20.08 -7.17 15.12
N ILE A 304 -21.25 -7.71 14.80
CA ILE A 304 -21.75 -8.96 15.33
C ILE A 304 -22.24 -9.79 14.15
N HIS A 305 -21.91 -11.09 14.14
CA HIS A 305 -22.50 -12.06 13.23
C HIS A 305 -23.21 -13.15 14.04
N LEU A 306 -24.49 -13.37 13.73
CA LEU A 306 -25.36 -14.32 14.39
C LEU A 306 -25.65 -15.51 13.47
N TYR A 307 -25.72 -16.70 14.06
CA TYR A 307 -26.22 -17.92 13.43
C TYR A 307 -27.31 -18.52 14.29
N TYR A 308 -28.47 -18.77 13.70
CA TYR A 308 -29.60 -19.40 14.38
C TYR A 308 -29.72 -20.87 13.98
N LEU A 309 -29.93 -21.73 14.98
CA LEU A 309 -30.47 -23.07 14.78
C LEU A 309 -31.98 -22.92 14.58
N ASN A 310 -32.45 -23.01 13.34
CA ASN A 310 -33.88 -23.22 13.04
C ASN A 310 -34.22 -24.72 13.05
#